data_AF-A0A9X1VNU2-F1
#
_entry.id   AF-A0A9X1VNU2-F1
#
_cell.length_a   1.000
_cell.length_b   1.000
_cell.length_c   1.000
_cell.angle_alpha   90.00
_cell.angle_beta   90.00
_cell.angle_gamma   90.00
#
_symmetry.space_group_name_H-M   'P 1'
#
loop_
_entity.id
_entity.type
_entity.pdbx_description
1 polymer ?
#
loop_
_entity_poly.entity_id
_entity_poly.type
_entity_poly.pdbx_seq_one_letter_code
_entity_poly.pdbx_strand_id
1 'polypeptide(L)' 'MEGILKQLKKQREKLVKAAEHRDKYYSNRSEAWKDSATGVIYNEKTGEIADVVASLDITITELDNLLNDC' A
#
# COMPACT_ATOMS: atom_id res chain seq x y z
N MET A 1 8.98 -0.40 22.16
CA MET A 1 7.94 -0.21 21.12
C MET A 1 8.49 0.45 19.85
N GLU A 2 9.53 1.29 19.94
CA GLU A 2 10.22 1.87 18.76
C GLU A 2 10.64 0.84 17.68
N GLY A 3 11.06 -0.37 18.08
CA GLY A 3 11.41 -1.43 17.14
C GLY A 3 10.23 -1.91 16.29
N ILE A 4 9.02 -1.95 16.86
CA ILE A 4 7.79 -2.33 16.15
C ILE A 4 7.39 -1.22 15.18
N LEU A 5 7.41 0.03 15.62
CA LEU A 5 7.15 1.20 14.78
C LEU A 5 8.10 1.25 13.57
N LYS A 6 9.39 0.96 13.77
CA LYS A 6 10.38 0.87 12.69
C LYS A 6 10.06 -0.26 11.70
N GLN A 7 9.57 -1.41 12.17
CA GLN A 7 9.16 -2.51 11.29
C GLN A 7 7.91 -2.15 10.49
N LEU A 8 6.91 -1.51 11.10
CA LEU A 8 5.69 -1.06 10.43
C LEU A 8 6.02 -0.03 9.34
N LYS A 9 6.84 0.98 9.64
CA LYS A 9 7.33 1.97 8.65
C LYS A 9 8.01 1.29 7.45
N LYS A 10 8.86 0.27 7.70
CA LYS A 10 9.50 -0.52 6.63
C LYS A 10 8.51 -1.36 5.82
N GLN A 11 7.50 -1.95 6.44
CA GLN A 11 6.48 -2.73 5.74
C GLN A 11 5.62 -1.81 4.86
N ARG A 12 5.23 -0.65 5.38
CA ARG A 12 4.55 0.40 4.64
C ARG A 12 5.33 0.83 3.40
N GLU A 13 6.62 1.13 3.53
CA GLU A 13 7.49 1.44 2.38
C GLU A 13 7.53 0.34 1.32
N LYS A 14 7.57 -0.93 1.73
CA LYS A 14 7.58 -2.06 0.78
C LYS A 14 6.26 -2.16 0.03
N LEU A 15 5.13 -1.98 0.71
CA LEU A 15 3.81 -2.04 0.11
C LEU A 15 3.57 -0.87 -0.84
N VAL A 16 3.98 0.35 -0.46
CA VAL A 16 3.95 1.52 -1.34
C VAL A 16 4.75 1.27 -2.61
N LYS A 17 6.00 0.80 -2.49
CA LYS A 17 6.82 0.46 -3.67
C LYS A 17 6.19 -0.61 -4.55
N ALA A 18 5.52 -1.59 -3.95
CA ALA A 18 4.79 -2.60 -4.70
C ALA A 18 3.61 -1.97 -5.46
N ALA A 19 2.80 -1.14 -4.82
CA ALA A 19 1.68 -0.43 -5.46
C ALA A 19 2.15 0.51 -6.58
N GLU A 20 3.22 1.28 -6.37
CA GLU A 20 3.78 2.18 -7.38
C GLU A 20 4.35 1.42 -8.58
N HIS A 21 5.08 0.33 -8.33
CA HIS A 21 5.61 -0.52 -9.40
C HIS A 21 4.47 -1.12 -10.22
N ARG A 22 3.42 -1.54 -9.53
CA ARG A 22 2.20 -2.06 -10.11
C ARG A 22 1.52 -1.03 -11.01
N ASP A 23 1.20 0.13 -10.47
CA ASP A 23 0.55 1.20 -11.20
C ASP A 23 1.37 1.63 -12.43
N LYS A 24 2.69 1.81 -12.28
CA LYS A 24 3.58 2.18 -13.38
C LYS A 24 3.59 1.17 -14.54
N TYR A 25 3.53 -0.13 -14.25
CA TYR A 25 3.61 -1.16 -15.29
C TYR A 25 2.29 -1.35 -16.04
N TYR A 26 1.16 -1.16 -15.37
CA TYR A 26 -0.15 -1.50 -15.94
C TYR A 26 -1.01 -0.29 -16.34
N SER A 27 -0.70 0.92 -15.85
CA SER A 27 -1.33 2.17 -16.29
C SER A 27 -1.24 2.38 -17.81
N ASN A 28 -0.12 1.94 -18.42
CA ASN A 28 0.15 2.06 -19.85
C ASN A 28 -0.39 0.88 -20.70
N ARG A 29 -1.13 -0.06 -20.10
CA ARG A 29 -1.78 -1.14 -20.86
C ARG A 29 -2.94 -0.59 -21.69
N SER A 30 -3.27 -1.29 -22.77
CA SER A 30 -4.40 -0.95 -23.62
C SER A 30 -5.73 -1.05 -22.87
N GLU A 31 -6.74 -0.30 -23.32
CA GLU A 31 -8.07 -0.31 -22.70
C GLU A 31 -8.69 -1.70 -22.71
N ALA A 32 -8.60 -2.41 -23.84
CA ALA A 32 -9.08 -3.79 -23.95
C ALA A 32 -8.41 -4.76 -22.94
N TRP A 33 -7.16 -4.49 -22.52
CA TRP A 33 -6.51 -5.27 -21.48
C TRP A 33 -7.05 -4.87 -20.09
N LYS A 34 -7.24 -3.58 -19.83
CA LYS A 34 -7.80 -3.07 -18.56
C LYS A 34 -9.22 -3.59 -18.32
N ASP A 35 -10.02 -3.69 -19.37
CA ASP A 35 -11.40 -4.21 -19.34
C ASP A 35 -11.46 -5.74 -19.28
N SER A 36 -10.34 -6.44 -19.53
CA SER A 36 -10.29 -7.89 -19.41
C SER A 36 -10.40 -8.32 -17.95
N ALA A 37 -10.84 -9.56 -17.71
CA ALA A 37 -10.86 -10.14 -16.36
C ALA A 37 -9.52 -10.00 -15.63
N THR A 38 -8.40 -10.13 -16.35
CA THR A 38 -7.05 -9.94 -15.81
C THR A 38 -6.81 -8.48 -15.38
N GLY A 39 -7.25 -7.51 -16.18
CA GLY A 39 -7.11 -6.09 -15.88
C GLY A 39 -7.95 -5.66 -14.68
N VAL A 40 -9.19 -6.17 -14.58
CA VAL A 40 -10.08 -5.94 -13.43
C VAL A 40 -9.48 -6.50 -12.14
N ILE A 41 -9.10 -7.78 -12.12
CA ILE A 41 -8.42 -8.41 -10.97
C ILE A 41 -7.19 -7.61 -10.58
N TYR A 42 -6.43 -7.14 -11.57
CA TYR A 42 -5.23 -6.38 -11.32
C TYR A 42 -5.50 -5.05 -10.61
N ASN A 43 -6.50 -4.29 -11.09
CA ASN A 43 -6.92 -3.03 -10.49
C ASN A 43 -7.45 -3.25 -9.06
N GLU A 44 -8.30 -4.26 -8.85
CA GLU A 44 -8.80 -4.63 -7.52
C GLU A 44 -7.65 -4.91 -6.55
N LYS A 45 -6.69 -5.75 -6.94
CA LYS A 45 -5.52 -6.06 -6.09
C LYS A 45 -4.62 -4.86 -5.82
N THR A 46 -4.51 -3.93 -6.77
CA THR A 46 -3.77 -2.68 -6.52
C THR A 46 -4.51 -1.79 -5.52
N GLY A 47 -5.84 -1.73 -5.61
CA GLY A 47 -6.70 -1.07 -4.61
C GLY A 47 -6.58 -1.68 -3.21
N GLU A 48 -6.65 -3.01 -3.09
CA GLU A 48 -6.48 -3.71 -1.81
C GLU A 48 -5.12 -3.38 -1.14
N ILE A 49 -4.04 -3.25 -1.93
CA ILE A 49 -2.73 -2.84 -1.39
C ILE A 49 -2.80 -1.40 -0.85
N ALA A 50 -3.47 -0.49 -1.55
CA ALA A 50 -3.64 0.90 -1.11
C ALA A 50 -4.42 0.97 0.21
N ASP A 51 -5.48 0.18 0.36
CA ASP A 51 -6.27 0.11 1.59
C ASP A 51 -5.45 -0.39 2.79
N VAL A 52 -4.61 -1.42 2.56
CA VAL A 52 -3.69 -1.93 3.57
C VAL A 52 -2.64 -0.88 3.95
N VAL A 53 -2.10 -0.14 2.98
CA VAL A 53 -1.16 0.97 3.24
C VAL A 53 -1.82 2.06 4.08
N ALA A 54 -3.06 2.45 3.76
CA ALA A 54 -3.80 3.45 4.53
C ALA A 54 -4.03 3.00 5.98
N SER A 55 -4.40 1.74 6.17
CA SER A 55 -4.59 1.15 7.51
C SER A 55 -3.28 1.10 8.30
N LEU A 56 -2.16 0.80 7.63
CA LEU A 56 -0.82 0.85 8.22
C LEU A 56 -0.42 2.28 8.62
N ASP A 57 -0.76 3.28 7.80
CA ASP A 57 -0.48 4.68 8.11
C ASP A 57 -1.20 5.15 9.38
N ILE A 58 -2.49 4.81 9.51
CA ILE A 58 -3.26 5.07 10.74
C ILE A 58 -2.58 4.41 11.94
N THR A 59 -2.26 3.12 11.84
CA THR A 59 -1.63 2.36 12.93
C THR A 59 -0.27 2.95 13.33
N ILE A 60 0.54 3.36 12.34
CA ILE A 60 1.83 4.00 12.58
C ILE A 60 1.63 5.31 13.32
N THR A 61 0.68 6.15 12.89
CA THR A 61 0.39 7.44 13.52
C THR A 61 -0.10 7.25 14.96
N GLU A 62 -1.03 6.35 15.21
CA GLU A 62 -1.54 6.06 16.56
C GLU A 62 -0.42 5.57 17.48
N LEU A 63 0.46 4.69 17.00
CA LEU A 63 1.58 4.18 17.77
C LEU A 63 2.67 5.24 18.01
N ASP A 64 2.94 6.11 17.04
CA ASP A 64 3.88 7.22 17.17
C ASP A 64 3.38 8.20 18.25
N ASN A 65 2.09 8.56 18.22
CA ASN A 65 1.47 9.40 19.26
C ASN A 65 1.56 8.76 20.64
N LEU A 66 1.20 7.47 20.77
CA LEU A 66 1.28 6.76 22.05
C LEU A 66 2.68 6.78 22.67
N LEU A 67 3.73 6.75 21.83
CA LEU A 67 5.12 6.75 22.28
C LEU A 67 5.65 8.15 22.62
N ASN A 68 5.07 9.20 22.03
CA ASN A 68 5.48 10.58 22.23
C ASN A 68 4.61 11.36 23.23
N ASP A 69 3.41 10.86 23.57
CA ASP A 69 2.52 11.40 24.61
C ASP A 69 2.89 10.93 26.04
N CYS A 70 3.98 10.17 26.20
CA CYS A 70 4.58 9.78 27.49
C CYS A 70 5.85 10.58 27.78
#